data_AF-D8TA44-F1
#
_entry.id   AF-D8TA44-F1
#
_cell.length_a   1.000
_cell.length_b   1.000
_cell.length_c   1.000
_cell.angle_alpha   90.00
_cell.angle_beta   90.00
_cell.angle_gamma   90.00
#
_symmetry.space_group_name_H-M   'P 1'
#
loop_
_entity.id
_entity.type
_entity.pdbx_description
1 polymer ?
#
loop_
_entity_poly.entity_id
_entity_poly.type
_entity_poly.pdbx_seq_one_letter_code
_entity_poly.pdbx_strand_id
1 'polypeptide(L)'
;LGVYFPDEYPSHSEPTFEAEAAWLSEQDRDKVVSGFHELYSSSDGEVIVFKWIEWMKVGRRIYVEQHWLWNCEKRTALAASTKETGTLFFQPKQAFVLSFDVPAELNVEELDKLHGIIHGCPFTEKKSTFQAHLAPVHSADEVETVMEALLRNRKISGATHNIMAFRIVLPDKNTVLQDYDDDGETAAGNRLLHLLQIVGAIDVVVVVSRWFGGILLGPDRFKHINNAARSLLESSGYIRDSRKNSNTCSSSKKGGTSFSRPLFREC
;
A
#
# COMPACT_ATOMS: atom_id res chain seq x y z
N LEU A 1 19.35 -17.44 -4.84
CA LEU A 1 19.19 -18.42 -5.93
C LEU A 1 20.50 -18.46 -6.71
N GLY A 2 21.31 -19.49 -6.51
CA GLY A 2 22.38 -19.81 -7.45
C GLY A 2 21.76 -20.60 -8.61
N VAL A 3 22.16 -20.33 -9.85
CA VAL A 3 21.71 -21.10 -11.02
C VAL A 3 22.95 -21.58 -11.76
N TYR A 4 23.00 -22.87 -12.06
CA TYR A 4 24.11 -23.54 -12.73
C TYR A 4 23.63 -24.08 -14.08
N PHE A 5 24.38 -23.74 -15.12
CA PHE A 5 24.06 -24.12 -16.49
C PHE A 5 24.99 -25.26 -16.92
N PRO A 6 24.45 -26.46 -17.22
CA PRO A 6 25.22 -27.52 -17.85
C PRO A 6 25.63 -27.13 -19.29
N ASP A 7 26.70 -27.73 -19.80
CA ASP A 7 27.28 -27.41 -21.12
C ASP A 7 26.31 -27.65 -22.30
N GLU A 8 25.30 -28.50 -22.10
CA GLU A 8 24.31 -28.88 -23.11
C GLU A 8 22.99 -28.06 -22.99
N TYR A 9 22.96 -27.03 -22.15
CA TYR A 9 21.86 -26.07 -22.05
C TYR A 9 21.92 -25.06 -23.21
N PRO A 10 20.77 -24.61 -23.78
CA PRO A 10 19.38 -24.91 -23.41
C PRO A 10 18.76 -26.12 -24.12
N SER A 11 19.49 -26.79 -25.02
CA SER A 11 18.90 -27.72 -25.98
C SER A 11 18.64 -29.12 -25.44
N HIS A 12 19.47 -29.63 -24.53
CA HIS A 12 19.39 -31.04 -24.09
C HIS A 12 19.46 -31.26 -22.58
N SER A 13 19.78 -30.22 -21.79
CA SER A 13 19.86 -30.35 -20.34
C SER A 13 19.23 -29.16 -19.63
N GLU A 14 18.47 -29.43 -18.57
CA GLU A 14 17.81 -28.43 -17.73
C GLU A 14 18.85 -27.72 -16.85
N PRO A 15 18.73 -26.39 -16.64
CA PRO A 15 19.57 -25.71 -15.68
C PRO A 15 19.25 -26.20 -14.27
N THR A 16 20.26 -26.26 -13.40
CA THR A 16 20.04 -26.61 -11.99
C THR A 16 20.09 -25.35 -11.14
N PHE A 17 19.41 -25.35 -10.00
CA PHE A 17 19.39 -24.18 -9.14
C PHE A 17 19.49 -24.56 -7.67
N GLU A 18 20.04 -23.64 -6.90
CA GLU A 18 20.22 -23.74 -5.46
C GLU A 18 19.46 -22.57 -4.80
N ALA A 19 18.34 -22.90 -4.16
CA ALA A 19 17.46 -21.95 -3.50
C ALA A 19 17.59 -22.09 -1.98
N GLU A 20 18.60 -21.44 -1.41
CA GLU A 20 18.69 -21.29 0.05
C GLU A 20 17.98 -20.01 0.50
N ALA A 21 16.92 -20.16 1.27
CA ALA A 21 16.20 -19.06 1.89
C ALA A 21 15.64 -19.51 3.24
N ALA A 22 15.98 -18.78 4.31
CA ALA A 22 15.55 -19.11 5.68
C ALA A 22 14.02 -19.08 5.89
N TRP A 23 13.29 -18.47 4.96
CA TRP A 23 11.84 -18.31 4.99
C TRP A 23 11.10 -19.28 4.05
N LEU A 24 11.81 -20.10 3.25
CA LEU A 24 11.19 -21.00 2.28
C LEU A 24 11.02 -22.40 2.88
N SER A 25 9.77 -22.83 3.04
CA SER A 25 9.45 -24.18 3.52
C SER A 25 9.87 -25.25 2.50
N GLU A 26 10.11 -26.47 2.96
CA GLU A 26 10.44 -27.61 2.09
C GLU A 26 9.34 -27.88 1.05
N GLN A 27 8.06 -27.81 1.47
CA GLN A 27 6.93 -28.02 0.58
C GLN A 27 6.79 -26.93 -0.49
N ASP A 28 7.13 -25.68 -0.16
CA ASP A 28 7.09 -24.57 -1.13
C ASP A 28 8.27 -24.62 -2.09
N ARG A 29 9.44 -25.08 -1.61
CA ARG A 29 10.59 -25.38 -2.47
C ARG A 29 10.23 -26.44 -3.52
N ASP A 30 9.55 -27.52 -3.13
CA ASP A 30 9.16 -28.58 -4.07
C ASP A 30 8.18 -28.07 -5.15
N LYS A 31 7.29 -27.14 -4.81
CA LYS A 31 6.41 -26.47 -5.78
C LYS A 31 7.20 -25.61 -6.76
N VAL A 32 8.19 -24.85 -6.28
CA VAL A 32 9.07 -24.04 -7.13
C VAL A 32 9.86 -24.92 -8.09
N VAL A 33 10.44 -26.03 -7.59
CA VAL A 33 11.15 -27.02 -8.40
C VAL A 33 10.22 -27.61 -9.47
N SER A 34 9.03 -28.04 -9.07
CA SER A 34 8.06 -28.63 -9.99
C SER A 34 7.63 -27.65 -11.09
N GLY A 35 7.35 -26.40 -10.74
CA GLY A 35 6.98 -25.36 -11.70
C GLY A 35 8.11 -24.99 -12.66
N PHE A 36 9.36 -24.98 -12.17
CA PHE A 36 10.53 -24.74 -13.02
C PHE A 36 10.76 -25.85 -14.04
N HIS A 37 10.58 -27.11 -13.61
CA HIS A 37 10.69 -28.29 -14.47
C HIS A 37 9.58 -28.34 -15.53
N GLU A 38 8.35 -27.96 -15.16
CA GLU A 38 7.23 -27.85 -16.10
C GLU A 38 7.49 -26.78 -17.17
N LEU A 39 8.05 -25.64 -16.78
CA LEU A 39 8.43 -24.57 -17.71
C LEU A 39 9.54 -24.99 -18.68
N TYR A 40 10.53 -25.77 -18.21
CA TYR A 40 11.55 -26.35 -19.07
C TYR A 40 10.95 -27.35 -20.06
N SER A 41 10.17 -28.30 -19.55
CA SER A 41 9.51 -29.33 -20.36
C SER A 41 8.58 -28.75 -21.44
N SER A 42 7.99 -27.58 -21.15
CA SER A 42 7.13 -26.85 -22.09
C SER A 42 7.89 -25.96 -23.08
N SER A 43 9.18 -25.71 -22.84
CA SER A 43 10.03 -24.82 -23.64
C SER A 43 11.08 -25.65 -24.38
N ASP A 44 10.72 -26.18 -25.55
CA ASP A 44 11.53 -27.08 -26.38
C ASP A 44 12.87 -26.45 -26.83
N GLY A 45 13.88 -26.52 -25.95
CA GLY A 45 15.24 -26.04 -26.23
C GLY A 45 15.48 -24.52 -26.09
N GLU A 46 14.55 -23.78 -25.49
CA GLU A 46 14.67 -22.32 -25.31
C GLU A 46 15.37 -21.91 -24.01
N VAL A 47 15.89 -20.68 -23.97
CA VAL A 47 16.43 -20.09 -22.73
C VAL A 47 15.30 -19.73 -21.76
N ILE A 48 15.10 -20.58 -20.76
CA ILE A 48 14.03 -20.49 -19.76
C ILE A 48 14.32 -19.62 -18.52
N VAL A 49 15.53 -19.08 -18.35
CA VAL A 49 15.91 -18.32 -17.13
C VAL A 49 15.00 -17.12 -16.89
N PHE A 50 14.68 -16.38 -17.95
CA PHE A 50 13.76 -15.25 -17.86
C PHE A 50 12.34 -15.70 -17.52
N LYS A 51 11.90 -16.85 -18.04
CA LYS A 51 10.59 -17.45 -17.70
C LYS A 51 10.53 -17.87 -16.24
N TRP A 52 11.61 -18.41 -15.68
CA TRP A 52 11.72 -18.72 -14.25
C TRP A 52 11.64 -17.46 -13.38
N ILE A 53 12.30 -16.37 -13.79
CA ILE A 53 12.21 -15.09 -13.08
C ILE A 53 10.78 -14.56 -13.09
N GLU A 54 10.11 -14.58 -14.25
CA GLU A 54 8.71 -14.15 -14.36
C GLU A 54 7.77 -15.04 -13.56
N TRP A 55 7.94 -16.36 -13.63
CA TRP A 55 7.16 -17.30 -12.84
C TRP A 55 7.36 -17.11 -11.34
N MET A 56 8.59 -16.83 -10.88
CA MET A 56 8.83 -16.48 -9.47
C MET A 56 8.21 -15.15 -9.07
N LYS A 57 8.16 -14.15 -9.97
CA LYS A 57 7.48 -12.87 -9.70
C LYS A 57 5.98 -13.06 -9.57
N VAL A 58 5.38 -13.82 -10.49
CA VAL A 58 3.94 -14.17 -10.47
C VAL A 58 3.63 -15.08 -9.29
N GLY A 59 4.47 -16.07 -9.02
CA GLY A 59 4.36 -16.97 -7.87
C GLY A 59 4.52 -16.23 -6.55
N ARG A 60 5.38 -15.20 -6.47
CA ARG A 60 5.44 -14.31 -5.30
C ARG A 60 4.13 -13.57 -5.09
N ARG A 61 3.48 -13.12 -6.16
CA ARG A 61 2.15 -12.49 -6.09
C ARG A 61 1.10 -13.45 -5.54
N ILE A 62 1.02 -14.67 -6.09
CA ILE A 62 0.10 -15.72 -5.63
C ILE A 62 0.43 -16.19 -4.20
N TYR A 63 1.71 -16.27 -3.82
CA TYR A 63 2.12 -16.68 -2.49
C TYR A 63 1.81 -15.59 -1.45
N VAL A 64 2.01 -14.31 -1.81
CA VAL A 64 1.58 -13.19 -0.99
C VAL A 64 0.05 -13.19 -0.88
N GLU A 65 -0.70 -13.36 -1.96
CA GLU A 65 -2.17 -13.50 -1.92
C GLU A 65 -2.62 -14.68 -1.05
N GLN A 66 -2.08 -15.89 -1.20
CA GLN A 66 -2.47 -17.06 -0.41
C GLN A 66 -2.07 -16.93 1.07
N HIS A 67 -0.88 -16.40 1.34
CA HIS A 67 -0.41 -16.16 2.71
C HIS A 67 -1.16 -14.98 3.38
N TRP A 68 -1.55 -13.97 2.60
CA TRP A 68 -2.40 -12.86 3.01
C TRP A 68 -3.84 -13.30 3.27
N LEU A 69 -4.44 -14.09 2.38
CA LEU A 69 -5.75 -14.72 2.55
C LEU A 69 -5.78 -15.64 3.78
N TRP A 70 -4.73 -16.45 3.98
CA TRP A 70 -4.58 -17.29 5.18
C TRP A 70 -4.48 -16.45 6.46
N ASN A 71 -3.81 -15.30 6.42
CA ASN A 71 -3.71 -14.38 7.55
C ASN A 71 -5.02 -13.61 7.78
N CYS A 72 -5.73 -13.18 6.73
CA CYS A 72 -7.07 -12.60 6.83
C CYS A 72 -8.07 -13.61 7.41
N GLU A 73 -8.03 -14.87 6.97
CA GLU A 73 -8.94 -15.92 7.45
C GLU A 73 -8.68 -16.24 8.93
N LYS A 74 -7.41 -16.33 9.36
CA LYS A 74 -7.08 -16.50 10.78
C LYS A 74 -7.43 -15.30 11.65
N ARG A 75 -7.31 -14.06 11.14
CA ARG A 75 -7.69 -12.83 11.86
C ARG A 75 -9.21 -12.66 11.94
N THR A 76 -9.93 -13.05 10.88
CA THR A 76 -11.39 -13.07 10.82
C THR A 76 -11.96 -14.17 11.72
N ALA A 77 -11.35 -15.36 11.75
CA ALA A 77 -11.73 -16.45 12.64
C ALA A 77 -11.49 -16.12 14.12
N LEU A 78 -10.41 -15.37 14.44
CA LEU A 78 -10.16 -14.87 15.79
C LEU A 78 -11.19 -13.81 16.22
N ALA A 79 -11.68 -12.99 15.29
CA ALA A 79 -12.77 -12.04 15.53
C ALA A 79 -14.15 -12.72 15.63
N ALA A 80 -14.35 -13.86 14.95
CA ALA A 80 -15.61 -14.62 14.94
C ALA A 80 -15.81 -15.55 16.16
N SER A 81 -14.86 -15.60 17.10
CA SER A 81 -15.01 -16.39 18.34
C SER A 81 -16.03 -15.81 19.35
N THR A 82 -16.81 -14.79 18.96
CA THR A 82 -17.95 -14.33 19.75
C THR A 82 -19.24 -14.54 18.96
N LYS A 83 -19.85 -15.70 19.22
CA LYS A 83 -21.21 -16.16 18.90
C LYS A 83 -21.45 -16.79 17.51
N GLU A 84 -21.78 -18.08 17.60
CA GLU A 84 -22.51 -18.96 16.67
C GLU A 84 -23.63 -18.19 15.91
N THR A 85 -24.00 -18.44 14.66
CA THR A 85 -24.26 -19.71 13.96
C THR A 85 -24.45 -19.40 12.45
N GLY A 86 -24.13 -20.33 11.54
CA GLY A 86 -24.70 -20.32 10.17
C GLY A 86 -23.68 -20.40 9.02
N THR A 87 -23.23 -21.61 8.71
CA THR A 87 -22.32 -21.95 7.61
C THR A 87 -23.01 -21.78 6.25
N LEU A 88 -22.43 -20.98 5.35
CA LEU A 88 -22.66 -21.09 3.90
C LEU A 88 -21.31 -21.28 3.20
N PHE A 89 -21.15 -22.48 2.62
CA PHE A 89 -20.00 -22.87 1.81
C PHE A 89 -19.95 -22.02 0.54
N PHE A 90 -18.87 -21.26 0.35
CA PHE A 90 -18.58 -20.56 -0.89
C PHE A 90 -17.63 -21.43 -1.74
N GLN A 91 -18.11 -21.89 -2.90
CA GLN A 91 -17.25 -22.56 -3.87
C GLN A 91 -16.52 -21.52 -4.72
N PRO A 92 -15.22 -21.68 -5.01
CA PRO A 92 -14.51 -20.81 -5.92
C PRO A 92 -15.00 -21.08 -7.35
N LYS A 93 -15.75 -20.12 -7.91
CA LYS A 93 -16.04 -20.10 -9.35
C LYS A 93 -14.81 -19.60 -10.09
N GLN A 94 -14.45 -20.34 -11.13
CA GLN A 94 -13.33 -20.13 -12.06
C GLN A 94 -12.87 -18.67 -12.19
N ALA A 95 -11.57 -18.47 -11.98
CA ALA A 95 -10.86 -17.27 -12.35
C ALA A 95 -11.03 -17.03 -13.86
N PHE A 96 -11.87 -16.07 -14.20
CA PHE A 96 -11.99 -15.54 -15.55
C PHE A 96 -10.80 -14.61 -15.77
N VAL A 97 -9.78 -15.14 -16.45
CA VAL A 97 -8.56 -14.41 -16.79
C VAL A 97 -8.92 -13.34 -17.81
N LEU A 98 -9.11 -12.10 -17.36
CA LEU A 98 -9.04 -10.94 -18.26
C LEU A 98 -7.55 -10.64 -18.47
N SER A 99 -7.01 -11.18 -19.55
CA SER A 99 -5.75 -10.77 -20.13
C SER A 99 -5.88 -9.32 -20.60
N PHE A 100 -5.56 -8.38 -19.72
CA PHE A 100 -5.24 -7.02 -20.12
C PHE A 100 -3.74 -6.98 -20.36
N ASP A 101 -3.34 -6.95 -21.63
CA ASP A 101 -1.95 -6.72 -22.05
C ASP A 101 -1.54 -5.33 -21.56
N VAL A 102 -0.98 -5.24 -20.35
CA VAL A 102 -0.42 -4.00 -19.83
C VAL A 102 0.99 -3.87 -20.41
N PRO A 103 1.27 -2.85 -21.24
CA PRO A 103 2.58 -2.65 -21.84
C PRO A 103 3.66 -2.56 -20.76
N ALA A 104 4.81 -3.18 -21.01
CA ALA A 104 5.93 -3.32 -20.09
C ALA A 104 6.58 -2.00 -19.60
N GLU A 105 6.11 -0.85 -20.07
CA GLU A 105 6.65 0.47 -19.76
C GLU A 105 5.56 1.54 -19.56
N LEU A 106 4.55 1.29 -18.72
CA LEU A 106 3.80 2.43 -18.18
C LEU A 106 4.72 3.24 -17.27
N ASN A 107 4.87 4.53 -17.59
CA ASN A 107 5.63 5.47 -16.76
C ASN A 107 4.97 5.57 -15.37
N VAL A 108 5.77 5.71 -14.30
CA VAL A 108 5.28 5.76 -12.91
C VAL A 108 4.18 6.81 -12.74
N GLU A 109 4.33 7.97 -13.39
CA GLU A 109 3.37 9.08 -13.34
C GLU A 109 2.02 8.76 -14.01
N GLU A 110 2.01 7.89 -15.01
CA GLU A 110 0.77 7.44 -15.66
C GLU A 110 0.05 6.42 -14.77
N LEU A 111 0.82 5.57 -14.10
CA LEU A 111 0.31 4.59 -13.16
C LEU A 111 -0.27 5.25 -11.90
N ASP A 112 0.38 6.31 -11.43
CA ASP A 112 -0.13 7.14 -10.33
C ASP A 112 -1.46 7.77 -10.70
N LYS A 113 -1.59 8.31 -11.92
CA LYS A 113 -2.86 8.87 -12.41
C LYS A 113 -3.94 7.81 -12.59
N LEU A 114 -3.57 6.64 -13.12
CA LEU A 114 -4.51 5.54 -13.37
C LEU A 114 -5.17 5.07 -12.08
N HIS A 115 -4.40 4.95 -10.99
CA HIS A 115 -4.90 4.49 -9.69
C HIS A 115 -5.26 5.65 -8.75
N GLY A 116 -5.22 6.90 -9.20
CA GLY A 116 -5.52 8.07 -8.38
C GLY A 116 -4.60 8.23 -7.17
N ILE A 117 -3.33 7.82 -7.29
CA ILE A 117 -2.34 7.91 -6.22
C ILE A 117 -1.96 9.38 -6.01
N ILE A 118 -2.09 9.83 -4.76
CA ILE A 118 -1.71 11.16 -4.31
C ILE A 118 -0.54 11.00 -3.34
N HIS A 119 0.57 11.66 -3.64
CA HIS A 119 1.75 11.67 -2.78
C HIS A 119 1.75 12.93 -1.89
N GLY A 120 1.97 12.73 -0.59
CA GLY A 120 2.23 13.81 0.34
C GLY A 120 3.63 14.40 0.16
N CYS A 121 3.82 15.61 0.70
CA CYS A 121 5.14 16.23 0.75
C CYS A 121 6.05 15.43 1.70
N PRO A 122 7.22 14.95 1.26
CA PRO A 122 8.14 14.23 2.13
C PRO A 122 8.76 15.20 3.14
N PHE A 123 8.96 14.75 4.38
CA PHE A 123 9.69 15.51 5.40
C PHE A 123 10.66 14.62 6.17
N THR A 124 11.68 15.25 6.74
CA THR A 124 12.75 14.55 7.46
C THR A 124 12.79 15.00 8.92
N GLU A 125 12.87 14.03 9.83
CA GLU A 125 13.08 14.24 11.25
C GLU A 125 14.22 13.35 11.74
N LYS A 126 15.22 13.92 12.43
CA LYS A 126 16.40 13.18 12.93
C LYS A 126 16.98 12.21 11.88
N LYS A 127 17.18 12.71 10.65
CA LYS A 127 17.63 11.96 9.46
C LYS A 127 16.68 10.88 8.91
N SER A 128 15.62 10.51 9.61
CA SER A 128 14.58 9.63 9.06
C SER A 128 13.62 10.46 8.19
N THR A 129 13.38 10.01 6.96
CA THR A 129 12.44 10.67 6.04
C THR A 129 11.14 9.89 5.98
N PHE A 130 10.03 10.60 5.91
CA PHE A 130 8.68 10.05 5.86
C PHE A 130 7.93 10.66 4.69
N GLN A 131 7.18 9.84 3.97
CA GLN A 131 6.27 10.27 2.93
C GLN A 131 5.00 9.43 2.99
N ALA A 132 3.84 10.07 2.94
CA ALA A 132 2.56 9.38 2.83
C ALA A 132 2.10 9.32 1.38
N HIS A 133 1.38 8.27 1.04
CA HIS A 133 0.76 8.00 -0.24
C HIS A 133 -0.68 7.58 0.04
N LEU A 134 -1.61 8.05 -0.78
CA LEU A 134 -3.04 7.79 -0.62
C LEU A 134 -3.63 7.46 -1.97
N ALA A 135 -4.51 6.47 -2.03
CA ALA A 135 -5.32 6.21 -3.21
C ALA A 135 -6.76 5.84 -2.81
N PRO A 136 -7.78 6.28 -3.57
CA PRO A 136 -9.14 5.79 -3.40
C PRO A 136 -9.23 4.34 -3.87
N VAL A 137 -9.91 3.49 -3.09
CA VAL A 137 -10.05 2.05 -3.39
C VAL A 137 -11.40 1.53 -2.93
N HIS A 138 -11.97 0.58 -3.68
CA HIS A 138 -13.30 0.01 -3.43
C HIS A 138 -13.31 -1.52 -3.33
N SER A 139 -12.15 -2.16 -3.51
CA SER A 139 -11.97 -3.61 -3.42
C SER A 139 -10.58 -3.96 -2.90
N ALA A 140 -10.42 -5.18 -2.39
CA ALA A 140 -9.10 -5.67 -1.95
C ALA A 140 -8.10 -5.75 -3.13
N ASP A 141 -8.57 -6.16 -4.29
CA ASP A 141 -7.77 -6.25 -5.53
C ASP A 141 -7.21 -4.88 -5.96
N GLU A 142 -8.00 -3.81 -5.78
CA GLU A 142 -7.53 -2.45 -6.02
C GLU A 142 -6.41 -2.03 -5.05
N VAL A 143 -6.48 -2.46 -3.78
CA VAL A 143 -5.41 -2.20 -2.79
C VAL A 143 -4.10 -2.83 -3.23
N GLU A 144 -4.14 -4.07 -3.70
CA GLU A 144 -2.96 -4.78 -4.19
C GLU A 144 -2.40 -4.10 -5.45
N THR A 145 -3.28 -3.74 -6.39
CA THR A 145 -2.86 -3.06 -7.63
C THR A 145 -2.21 -1.71 -7.33
N VAL A 146 -2.75 -0.93 -6.39
CA VAL A 146 -2.13 0.32 -5.90
C VAL A 146 -0.77 0.06 -5.26
N MET A 147 -0.64 -0.99 -4.45
CA MET A 147 0.62 -1.31 -3.79
C MET A 147 1.69 -1.72 -4.82
N GLU A 148 1.34 -2.55 -5.80
CA GLU A 148 2.22 -2.87 -6.91
C GLU A 148 2.66 -1.62 -7.67
N ALA A 149 1.71 -0.72 -7.95
CA ALA A 149 2.00 0.53 -8.63
C ALA A 149 3.00 1.40 -7.88
N LEU A 150 2.80 1.57 -6.57
CA LEU A 150 3.73 2.29 -5.70
C LEU A 150 5.12 1.65 -5.69
N LEU A 151 5.20 0.32 -5.65
CA LEU A 151 6.46 -0.42 -5.62
C LEU A 151 7.19 -0.47 -6.96
N ARG A 152 6.57 -0.08 -8.09
CA ARG A 152 7.30 0.16 -9.34
C ARG A 152 8.22 1.37 -9.23
N ASN A 153 7.89 2.34 -8.37
CA ASN A 153 8.77 3.47 -8.10
C ASN A 153 9.95 3.03 -7.23
N ARG A 154 11.16 3.05 -7.82
CA ARG A 154 12.40 2.63 -7.14
C ARG A 154 12.69 3.37 -5.84
N LYS A 155 12.24 4.61 -5.69
CA LYS A 155 12.43 5.38 -4.45
C LYS A 155 11.59 4.80 -3.31
N ILE A 156 10.36 4.42 -3.62
CA ILE A 156 9.38 3.85 -2.67
C ILE A 156 9.72 2.38 -2.40
N SER A 157 10.03 1.60 -3.43
CA SER A 157 10.45 0.20 -3.27
C SER A 157 11.74 0.06 -2.46
N GLY A 158 12.62 1.07 -2.50
CA GLY A 158 13.85 1.14 -1.71
C GLY A 158 13.68 1.77 -0.32
N ALA A 159 12.45 2.09 0.10
CA ALA A 159 12.19 2.54 1.46
C ALA A 159 12.52 1.43 2.47
N THR A 160 12.85 1.83 3.70
CA THR A 160 13.13 0.87 4.78
C THR A 160 11.85 0.14 5.20
N HIS A 161 10.73 0.85 5.22
CA HIS A 161 9.41 0.32 5.54
C HIS A 161 8.35 1.05 4.71
N ASN A 162 7.39 0.33 4.15
CA ASN A 162 6.21 0.82 3.44
C ASN A 162 4.95 0.35 4.20
N ILE A 163 4.59 1.09 5.24
CA ILE A 163 3.51 0.72 6.17
C ILE A 163 2.17 1.01 5.51
N MET A 164 1.25 0.04 5.49
CA MET A 164 -0.04 0.17 4.83
C MET A 164 -1.20 0.05 5.83
N ALA A 165 -2.26 0.81 5.62
CA ALA A 165 -3.58 0.51 6.17
C ALA A 165 -4.67 0.92 5.18
N PHE A 166 -5.79 0.19 5.15
CA PHE A 166 -6.94 0.54 4.31
C PHE A 166 -8.26 0.27 5.02
N ARG A 167 -9.31 0.94 4.54
CA ARG A 167 -10.70 0.73 4.97
C ARG A 167 -11.61 0.89 3.76
N ILE A 168 -12.42 -0.13 3.46
CA ILE A 168 -13.29 -0.20 2.27
C ILE A 168 -14.69 -0.63 2.72
N VAL A 169 -15.72 0.05 2.22
CA VAL A 169 -17.10 -0.35 2.44
C VAL A 169 -17.50 -1.40 1.41
N LEU A 170 -17.96 -2.56 1.88
CA LEU A 170 -18.41 -3.61 0.99
C LEU A 170 -19.80 -3.29 0.39
N PRO A 171 -20.11 -3.78 -0.83
CA PRO A 171 -21.38 -3.51 -1.51
C PRO A 171 -22.63 -4.00 -0.78
N ASP A 172 -22.49 -4.89 0.20
CA ASP A 172 -23.54 -5.37 1.10
C ASP A 172 -23.96 -4.32 2.16
N LYS A 173 -23.46 -3.09 2.03
CA LYS A 173 -23.90 -1.83 2.66
C LYS A 173 -23.78 -1.73 4.18
N ASN A 174 -23.16 -2.69 4.86
CA ASN A 174 -22.96 -2.56 6.30
C ASN A 174 -21.65 -3.16 6.84
N THR A 175 -20.83 -3.79 5.99
CA THR A 175 -19.56 -4.38 6.41
C THR A 175 -18.41 -3.51 5.90
N VAL A 176 -17.46 -3.21 6.79
CA VAL A 176 -16.23 -2.50 6.42
C VAL A 176 -15.09 -3.51 6.43
N LEU A 177 -14.49 -3.74 5.26
CA LEU A 177 -13.25 -4.48 5.14
C LEU A 177 -12.10 -3.55 5.52
N GLN A 178 -11.27 -3.96 6.46
CA GLN A 178 -10.13 -3.16 6.90
C GLN A 178 -8.99 -4.08 7.32
N ASP A 179 -7.78 -3.74 6.93
CA ASP A 179 -6.57 -4.45 7.32
C ASP A 179 -5.35 -3.50 7.30
N TYR A 180 -4.21 -4.00 7.76
CA TYR A 180 -2.96 -3.26 7.81
C TYR A 180 -1.74 -4.17 7.65
N ASP A 181 -0.65 -3.57 7.18
CA ASP A 181 0.68 -4.17 7.15
C ASP A 181 1.70 -3.22 7.79
N ASP A 182 2.52 -3.77 8.69
CA ASP A 182 3.58 -3.05 9.37
C ASP A 182 4.85 -2.94 8.50
N ASP A 183 5.05 -3.83 7.51
CA ASP A 183 6.27 -3.96 6.71
C ASP A 183 7.58 -3.86 7.53
N GLY A 184 7.64 -4.62 8.63
CA GLY A 184 8.78 -4.64 9.55
C GLY A 184 8.84 -3.47 10.56
N GLU A 185 8.02 -2.43 10.40
CA GLU A 185 7.86 -1.36 11.39
C GLU A 185 6.79 -1.74 12.44
N THR A 186 7.15 -2.66 13.33
CA THR A 186 6.19 -3.29 14.27
C THR A 186 5.29 -2.28 14.98
N ALA A 187 3.99 -2.55 14.96
CA ALA A 187 2.89 -1.77 15.55
C ALA A 187 2.57 -0.42 14.84
N ALA A 188 3.18 -0.11 13.69
CA ALA A 188 2.85 1.10 12.95
C ALA A 188 1.54 0.99 12.15
N GLY A 189 1.31 -0.13 11.46
CA GLY A 189 0.14 -0.39 10.62
C GLY A 189 -1.16 -0.39 11.42
N ASN A 190 -1.21 -1.04 12.58
CA ASN A 190 -2.39 -0.99 13.45
C ASN A 190 -2.71 0.45 13.91
N ARG A 191 -1.68 1.23 14.26
CA ARG A 191 -1.84 2.64 14.65
C ARG A 191 -2.31 3.51 13.49
N LEU A 192 -1.85 3.22 12.28
CA LEU A 192 -2.27 3.87 11.05
C LEU A 192 -3.73 3.53 10.73
N LEU A 193 -4.13 2.26 10.85
CA LEU A 193 -5.53 1.85 10.71
C LEU A 193 -6.43 2.53 11.75
N HIS A 194 -5.99 2.59 13.01
CA HIS A 194 -6.72 3.28 14.07
C HIS A 194 -6.87 4.78 13.77
N LEU A 195 -5.87 5.43 13.14
CA LEU A 195 -6.01 6.80 12.65
C LEU A 195 -7.12 6.93 11.61
N LEU A 196 -7.19 6.02 10.63
CA LEU A 196 -8.25 6.01 9.62
C LEU A 196 -9.64 5.83 10.25
N GLN A 197 -9.74 4.99 11.28
CA GLN A 197 -10.97 4.79 12.06
C GLN A 197 -11.41 6.07 12.78
N ILE A 198 -10.50 6.74 13.50
CA ILE A 198 -10.79 7.99 14.23
C ILE A 198 -11.25 9.08 13.26
N VAL A 199 -10.59 9.18 12.11
CA VAL A 199 -10.91 10.17 11.07
C VAL A 199 -12.23 9.83 10.36
N GLY A 200 -12.65 8.57 10.40
CA GLY A 200 -13.78 8.09 9.62
C GLY A 200 -13.48 7.99 8.12
N ALA A 201 -12.19 7.87 7.74
CA ALA A 201 -11.78 7.69 6.36
C ALA A 201 -12.17 6.28 5.88
N ILE A 202 -12.91 6.21 4.77
CA ILE A 202 -13.41 5.00 4.13
C ILE A 202 -13.12 5.07 2.62
N ASP A 203 -13.13 3.91 1.97
CA ASP A 203 -12.83 3.74 0.55
C ASP A 203 -11.45 4.32 0.17
N VAL A 204 -10.46 4.02 1.02
CA VAL A 204 -9.11 4.57 0.90
C VAL A 204 -8.05 3.60 1.44
N VAL A 205 -6.91 3.58 0.74
CA VAL A 205 -5.65 2.99 1.20
C VAL A 205 -4.66 4.11 1.47
N VAL A 206 -3.94 3.99 2.57
CA VAL A 206 -2.84 4.88 2.92
C VAL A 206 -1.59 4.05 3.13
N VAL A 207 -0.51 4.43 2.44
CA VAL A 207 0.82 3.86 2.58
C VAL A 207 1.76 4.95 3.09
N VAL A 208 2.54 4.67 4.13
CA VAL A 208 3.57 5.59 4.62
C VAL A 208 4.93 4.94 4.47
N SER A 209 5.73 5.51 3.56
CA SER A 209 7.10 5.12 3.32
C SER A 209 8.03 5.83 4.30
N ARG A 210 8.90 5.05 4.94
CA ARG A 210 9.94 5.52 5.85
C ARG A 210 11.31 5.13 5.31
N TRP A 211 12.23 6.10 5.23
CA TRP A 211 13.65 5.85 4.97
C TRP A 211 14.45 6.12 6.25
N PHE A 212 15.09 5.08 6.79
CA PHE A 212 15.89 5.16 8.01
C PHE A 212 17.22 5.89 7.77
N GLY A 213 17.48 6.94 8.54
CA GLY A 213 18.69 7.77 8.42
C GLY A 213 19.82 7.46 9.39
N GLY A 214 19.82 6.28 10.04
CA GLY A 214 20.87 5.88 10.98
C GLY A 214 20.65 6.28 12.44
N ILE A 215 19.56 7.00 12.77
CA ILE A 215 19.22 7.41 14.14
C ILE A 215 17.92 6.73 14.56
N LEU A 216 17.95 5.99 15.66
CA LEU A 216 16.75 5.36 16.23
C LEU A 216 15.85 6.42 16.86
N LEU A 217 14.65 6.59 16.28
CA LEU A 217 13.63 7.52 16.79
C LEU A 217 12.85 6.95 17.98
N GLY A 218 12.94 5.64 18.25
CA GLY A 218 12.13 4.99 19.28
C GLY A 218 10.64 5.16 19.01
N PRO A 219 9.78 5.32 20.04
CA PRO A 219 8.34 5.51 19.87
C PRO A 219 7.95 6.78 19.08
N ASP A 220 8.80 7.81 19.01
CA ASP A 220 8.50 9.08 18.35
C ASP A 220 8.19 8.89 16.86
N ARG A 221 8.78 7.88 16.21
CA ARG A 221 8.53 7.59 14.79
C ARG A 221 7.05 7.39 14.46
N PHE A 222 6.27 6.81 15.37
CA PHE A 222 4.84 6.58 15.17
C PHE A 222 4.06 7.90 15.08
N LYS A 223 4.51 8.93 15.81
CA LYS A 223 3.95 10.28 15.69
C LYS A 223 4.19 10.85 14.29
N HIS A 224 5.40 10.67 13.75
CA HIS A 224 5.74 11.16 12.41
C HIS A 224 4.97 10.42 11.30
N ILE A 225 4.85 9.08 11.41
CA ILE A 225 4.05 8.26 10.49
C ILE A 225 2.59 8.74 10.46
N ASN A 226 1.97 8.87 11.64
CA ASN A 226 0.59 9.31 11.74
C ASN A 226 0.39 10.76 11.29
N ASN A 227 1.37 11.63 11.51
CA ASN A 227 1.31 13.02 11.06
C ASN A 227 1.42 13.14 9.54
N ALA A 228 2.28 12.32 8.90
CA ALA A 228 2.39 12.25 7.45
C ALA A 228 1.04 11.84 6.83
N ALA A 229 0.44 10.75 7.34
CA ALA A 229 -0.85 10.26 6.89
C ALA A 229 -1.98 11.27 7.12
N ARG A 230 -2.07 11.88 8.31
CA ARG A 230 -3.10 12.88 8.63
C ARG A 230 -3.02 14.09 7.70
N SER A 231 -1.82 14.62 7.47
CA SER A 231 -1.63 15.80 6.61
C SER A 231 -2.14 15.54 5.18
N LEU A 232 -1.90 14.34 4.66
CA LEU A 232 -2.37 13.93 3.34
C LEU A 232 -3.88 13.68 3.29
N LEU A 233 -4.45 13.09 4.34
CA LEU A 233 -5.91 12.91 4.47
C LEU A 233 -6.64 14.25 4.57
N GLU A 234 -6.06 15.24 5.26
CA GLU A 234 -6.59 16.61 5.34
C GLU A 234 -6.56 17.29 3.96
N SER A 235 -5.43 17.25 3.25
CA SER A 235 -5.32 17.87 1.93
C SER A 235 -6.19 17.18 0.88
N SER A 236 -6.46 15.88 1.04
CA SER A 236 -7.29 15.08 0.13
C SER A 236 -8.79 15.13 0.49
N GLY A 237 -9.17 15.87 1.54
CA GLY A 237 -10.57 16.11 1.90
C GLY A 237 -11.27 14.99 2.68
N TYR A 238 -10.53 13.98 3.16
CA TYR A 238 -11.08 12.91 4.01
C TYR A 238 -11.35 13.37 5.43
N ILE A 239 -10.64 14.40 5.90
CA ILE A 239 -10.88 15.05 7.20
C ILE A 239 -11.73 16.29 6.96
N ARG A 240 -12.99 16.25 7.38
CA ARG A 240 -13.85 17.43 7.40
C ARG A 240 -13.47 18.30 8.59
N ASP A 241 -12.92 19.47 8.31
CA ASP A 241 -12.69 20.50 9.33
C ASP A 241 -14.04 20.93 9.93
N SER A 242 -14.36 20.40 11.11
CA SER A 242 -15.51 20.83 11.92
C SER A 242 -15.40 22.29 12.38
N ARG A 243 -14.25 22.94 12.13
CA ARG A 243 -13.93 24.32 12.51
C ARG A 243 -14.30 25.39 11.47
N LYS A 244 -14.94 25.04 10.34
CA LYS A 244 -15.38 26.00 9.32
C LYS A 244 -16.89 26.26 9.26
N ASN A 245 -17.65 25.95 10.32
CA ASN A 245 -19.08 26.27 10.38
C ASN A 245 -19.53 27.02 11.65
N SER A 246 -18.78 28.04 12.05
CA SER A 246 -19.29 29.14 12.87
C SER A 246 -18.53 30.42 12.50
N ASN A 247 -19.03 31.15 11.50
CA ASN A 247 -19.03 32.62 11.45
C ASN A 247 -19.76 33.09 10.18
N THR A 248 -21.08 32.92 10.18
CA THR A 248 -21.99 33.89 9.56
C THR A 248 -22.68 34.67 10.67
N CYS A 249 -22.76 36.00 10.49
CA CYS A 249 -23.41 37.01 11.33
C CYS A 249 -22.54 37.55 12.49
N SER A 250 -22.21 38.83 12.62
CA SER A 250 -22.98 40.03 12.27
C SER A 250 -22.08 41.22 11.94
N SER A 251 -22.47 41.96 10.92
CA SER A 251 -22.08 43.35 10.68
C SER A 251 -22.43 44.21 11.90
N SER A 252 -21.42 44.79 12.55
CA SER A 252 -21.58 45.99 13.37
C SER A 252 -20.69 47.10 12.83
N LYS A 253 -21.34 48.02 12.10
CA LYS A 253 -20.87 49.40 11.90
C LYS A 253 -20.78 50.10 13.26
N LYS A 254 -19.65 50.77 13.53
CA LYS A 254 -19.51 52.05 14.26
C LYS A 254 -18.02 52.39 14.22
N GLY A 255 -17.60 53.27 13.32
CA GLY A 255 -17.42 54.71 13.57
C GLY A 255 -15.90 54.95 13.66
N GLY A 256 -15.22 55.65 12.76
CA GLY A 256 -15.56 56.92 12.13
C GLY A 256 -14.53 57.94 12.64
N THR A 257 -13.38 58.05 12.00
CA THR A 257 -12.45 59.18 12.17
C THR A 257 -11.62 59.37 10.90
N SER A 258 -12.03 60.33 10.06
CA SER A 258 -11.13 60.96 9.11
C SER A 258 -11.53 62.43 8.92
N PHE A 259 -10.58 63.30 9.25
CA PHE A 259 -10.31 64.61 8.66
C PHE A 259 -11.32 65.76 8.83
N SER A 260 -10.86 66.80 9.54
CA SER A 260 -11.02 68.17 9.08
C SER A 260 -9.76 68.98 9.38
N ARG A 261 -9.23 69.59 8.30
CA ARG A 261 -8.04 70.44 8.19
C ARG A 261 -8.22 71.82 8.89
N PRO A 262 -7.14 72.62 9.01
CA PRO A 262 -7.00 73.71 9.97
C PRO A 262 -7.48 75.07 9.46
N LEU A 263 -7.74 75.97 10.41
CA LEU A 263 -8.04 77.41 10.31
C LEU A 263 -7.86 77.92 11.76
N PHE A 264 -6.96 78.83 12.16
CA PHE A 264 -6.70 80.19 11.69
C PHE A 264 -5.39 80.75 12.32
N ARG A 265 -4.72 81.63 11.56
CA ARG A 265 -3.85 82.82 11.83
C ARG A 265 -3.08 83.11 13.14
N GLU A 266 -1.94 83.80 12.90
CA GLU A 266 -1.27 84.91 13.65
C GLU A 266 -0.74 84.57 15.06
N CYS A 267 0.50 84.86 15.47
CA CYS A 267 1.53 85.85 15.10
C CYS A 267 2.93 85.21 15.03
#